data_AF-A0A917W1L9-F1
#
_entry.id   AF-A0A917W1L9-F1
#
_cell.length_a   1.000
_cell.length_b   1.000
_cell.length_c   1.000
_cell.angle_alpha   90.00
_cell.angle_beta   90.00
_cell.angle_gamma   90.00
#
_symmetry.space_group_name_H-M   'P 1'
#
loop_
_entity.id
_entity.type
_entity.pdbx_description
1 polymer ?
#
loop_
_entity_poly.entity_id
_entity_poly.type
_entity_poly.pdbx_seq_one_letter_code
_entity_poly.pdbx_strand_id
1 'polypeptide(L)'
;MTTYYTGKEICSKYNDIENDDFGTDAHRFILTTVAKETLYEVPCSFSSNGRNLLTLKEWEEHPENYDGYHTDNIKQMVDSIKEGGTLPPMIVNKDLGLYDGQHRLTAYSMIPEIKEVQIYKEL
;
A
#
# COMPACT_ATOMS: atom_id res chain seq x y z
N MET A 1 -16.30 -18.64 -6.43
CA MET A 1 -16.89 -17.82 -5.35
C MET A 1 -15.89 -16.72 -5.03
N THR A 2 -16.30 -15.46 -5.09
CA THR A 2 -15.44 -14.34 -4.67
C THR A 2 -15.50 -14.24 -3.16
N THR A 3 -14.36 -14.41 -2.49
CA THR A 3 -14.27 -14.22 -1.04
C THR A 3 -14.27 -12.74 -0.72
N TYR A 4 -15.13 -12.33 0.19
CA TYR A 4 -15.22 -10.97 0.69
C TYR A 4 -14.59 -10.88 2.08
N TYR A 5 -13.95 -9.74 2.36
CA TYR A 5 -13.40 -9.43 3.67
C TYR A 5 -13.94 -8.08 4.15
N THR A 6 -14.22 -7.95 5.45
CA THR A 6 -14.47 -6.63 6.05
C THR A 6 -13.14 -5.92 6.33
N GLY A 7 -13.18 -4.59 6.48
CA GLY A 7 -11.98 -3.85 6.88
C GLY A 7 -11.45 -4.31 8.24
N LYS A 8 -12.35 -4.59 9.18
CA LYS A 8 -12.00 -5.16 10.49
C LYS A 8 -11.31 -6.53 10.38
N GLU A 9 -11.78 -7.41 9.50
CA GLU A 9 -11.12 -8.69 9.24
C GLU A 9 -9.72 -8.50 8.65
N ILE A 10 -9.52 -7.51 7.77
CA ILE A 10 -8.21 -7.19 7.21
C ILE A 10 -7.27 -6.69 8.31
N CYS A 11 -7.68 -5.71 9.13
CA CYS A 11 -6.86 -5.20 10.23
C CYS A 11 -6.51 -6.31 11.23
N SER A 12 -7.41 -7.25 11.50
CA SER A 12 -7.14 -8.39 12.40
C SER A 12 -6.09 -9.38 11.88
N LYS A 13 -5.78 -9.37 10.57
CA LYS A 13 -4.77 -10.24 9.96
C LYS A 13 -3.35 -9.68 10.03
N TYR A 14 -3.21 -8.37 10.19
CA TYR A 14 -1.93 -7.69 10.11
C TYR A 14 -1.80 -6.75 11.32
N ASN A 15 -0.85 -7.06 12.21
CA ASN A 15 -0.65 -6.31 13.44
C ASN A 15 -0.33 -4.82 13.20
N ASP A 16 0.20 -4.49 12.02
CA ASP A 16 0.67 -3.15 11.68
C ASP A 16 -0.34 -2.37 10.82
N ILE A 17 -1.57 -2.88 10.65
CA ILE A 17 -2.64 -2.22 9.89
C ILE A 17 -3.76 -1.85 10.86
N GLU A 18 -3.68 -0.65 11.41
CA GLU A 18 -4.76 -0.01 12.17
C GLU A 18 -5.17 1.27 11.44
N ASN A 19 -6.44 1.37 11.06
CA ASN A 19 -6.97 2.57 10.40
C ASN A 19 -8.48 2.67 10.61
N ASP A 20 -8.93 3.73 11.26
CA ASP A 20 -10.34 4.02 11.55
C ASP A 20 -11.15 4.34 10.27
N ASP A 21 -10.51 4.76 9.18
CA ASP A 21 -11.18 5.18 7.93
C ASP A 21 -11.75 4.00 7.15
N PHE A 22 -11.19 2.80 7.30
CA PHE A 22 -11.68 1.60 6.62
C PHE A 22 -11.87 0.38 7.51
N GLY A 23 -11.26 0.35 8.70
CA GLY A 23 -11.16 -0.81 9.61
C GLY A 23 -12.48 -1.22 10.29
N THR A 24 -13.61 -1.10 9.62
CA THR A 24 -14.94 -1.38 10.16
C THR A 24 -15.61 -2.57 9.48
N ASP A 25 -16.69 -3.07 10.08
CA ASP A 25 -17.53 -4.13 9.49
C ASP A 25 -18.37 -3.64 8.30
N ALA A 26 -18.44 -2.32 8.06
CA ALA A 26 -19.22 -1.73 6.97
C ALA A 26 -18.47 -1.72 5.63
N HIS A 27 -17.15 -1.56 5.65
CA HIS A 27 -16.33 -1.61 4.44
C HIS A 27 -16.11 -3.05 4.00
N ARG A 28 -16.24 -3.31 2.71
CA ARG A 28 -16.09 -4.64 2.11
C ARG A 28 -15.07 -4.62 1.01
N PHE A 29 -14.22 -5.63 1.01
CA PHE A 29 -13.07 -5.73 0.13
C PHE A 29 -13.03 -7.06 -0.59
N ILE A 30 -12.42 -7.05 -1.77
CA ILE A 30 -11.97 -8.24 -2.47
C ILE A 30 -10.45 -8.23 -2.58
N LEU A 31 -9.84 -9.39 -2.36
CA LEU A 31 -8.42 -9.57 -2.68
C LEU A 31 -8.30 -9.82 -4.18
N THR A 32 -7.57 -8.95 -4.87
CA THR A 32 -7.34 -9.05 -6.32
C THR A 32 -5.91 -8.69 -6.67
N THR A 33 -5.48 -9.09 -7.86
CA THR A 33 -4.17 -8.72 -8.43
C THR A 33 -4.37 -7.62 -9.47
N VAL A 34 -3.49 -6.63 -9.47
CA VAL A 34 -3.47 -5.54 -10.45
C VAL A 34 -2.04 -5.26 -10.91
N ALA A 35 -1.89 -4.68 -12.09
CA ALA A 35 -0.61 -4.12 -12.51
C ALA A 35 -0.24 -2.93 -11.60
N LYS A 36 0.97 -2.93 -11.02
CA LYS A 36 1.36 -1.92 -10.03
C LYS A 36 1.29 -0.48 -10.55
N GLU A 37 1.57 -0.29 -11.84
CA GLU A 37 1.57 1.01 -12.50
C GLU A 37 0.18 1.65 -12.55
N THR A 38 -0.89 0.83 -12.50
CA THR A 38 -2.28 1.33 -12.43
C THR A 38 -2.57 2.09 -11.15
N LEU A 39 -1.73 1.90 -10.12
CA LEU A 39 -1.88 2.55 -8.83
C LEU A 39 -1.11 3.87 -8.75
N TYR A 40 -0.20 4.23 -9.66
CA TYR A 40 0.78 5.29 -9.40
C TYR A 40 0.17 6.71 -9.36
N GLU A 41 -0.63 7.04 -10.36
CA GLU A 41 -1.18 8.39 -10.55
C GLU A 41 -2.63 8.51 -10.04
N VAL A 42 -3.11 7.52 -9.29
CA VAL A 42 -4.48 7.56 -8.75
C VAL A 42 -4.55 8.63 -7.67
N PRO A 43 -5.57 9.51 -7.69
CA PRO A 43 -5.75 10.52 -6.66
C PRO A 43 -5.80 9.93 -5.26
N CYS A 44 -5.02 10.48 -4.34
CA CYS A 44 -4.95 10.04 -2.95
C CYS A 44 -5.03 11.25 -2.02
N SER A 45 -6.13 11.36 -1.29
CA SER A 45 -6.37 12.45 -0.32
C SER A 45 -5.43 12.38 0.89
N PHE A 46 -4.87 11.20 1.16
CA PHE A 46 -3.97 10.95 2.29
C PHE A 46 -2.50 11.22 1.95
N SER A 47 -2.20 11.52 0.68
CA SER A 47 -0.83 11.69 0.19
C SER A 47 -0.48 13.17 -0.02
N SER A 48 0.72 13.57 0.38
CA SER A 48 1.19 14.95 0.26
C SER A 48 1.36 15.43 -1.18
N ASN A 49 1.62 14.53 -2.13
CA ASN A 49 1.69 14.86 -3.56
C ASN A 49 0.35 14.67 -4.31
N GLY A 50 -0.73 14.34 -3.59
CA GLY A 50 -2.08 14.17 -4.13
C GLY A 50 -2.31 12.89 -4.94
N ARG A 51 -1.30 12.00 -5.03
CA ARG A 51 -1.39 10.71 -5.72
C ARG A 51 -0.87 9.57 -4.85
N ASN A 52 -1.22 8.36 -5.22
CA ASN A 52 -0.82 7.16 -4.50
C ASN A 52 0.70 6.97 -4.41
N LEU A 53 1.47 7.13 -5.50
CA LEU A 53 2.92 6.89 -5.47
C LEU A 53 3.68 8.14 -5.01
N LEU A 54 4.42 8.01 -3.91
CA LEU A 54 5.61 8.82 -3.64
C LEU A 54 6.84 8.00 -4.03
N THR A 55 7.69 8.56 -4.87
CA THR A 55 9.00 7.98 -5.19
C THR A 55 9.92 8.01 -3.97
N LEU A 56 10.98 7.19 -3.96
CA LEU A 56 11.96 7.21 -2.89
C LEU A 56 12.57 8.61 -2.70
N LYS A 57 12.80 9.34 -3.79
CA LYS A 57 13.29 10.72 -3.74
C LYS A 57 12.29 11.68 -3.11
N GLU A 58 11.01 11.57 -3.44
CA GLU A 58 9.96 12.37 -2.77
C GLU A 58 9.89 12.03 -1.26
N TRP A 59 10.14 10.77 -0.87
CA TRP A 59 10.25 10.40 0.54
C TRP A 59 11.51 10.96 1.22
N GLU A 60 12.65 11.01 0.53
CA GLU A 60 13.88 11.64 1.05
C GLU A 60 13.67 13.10 1.41
N GLU A 61 12.86 13.80 0.62
CA GLU A 61 12.53 15.22 0.79
C GLU A 61 11.30 15.45 1.70
N HIS A 62 10.63 14.38 2.15
CA HIS A 62 9.40 14.49 2.95
C HIS A 62 9.70 15.02 4.36
N PRO A 63 8.94 15.99 4.89
CA PRO A 63 9.20 16.60 6.20
C PRO A 63 9.13 15.61 7.37
N GLU A 64 8.39 14.51 7.21
CA GLU A 64 8.24 13.45 8.21
C GLU A 64 9.31 12.35 8.09
N ASN A 65 10.24 12.45 7.12
CA ASN A 65 11.36 11.54 6.98
C ASN A 65 12.51 11.86 7.94
N TYR A 66 12.20 12.11 9.22
CA TYR A 66 13.22 12.37 10.24
C TYR A 66 14.10 11.14 10.42
N ASP A 67 15.42 11.36 10.52
CA ASP A 67 16.43 10.30 10.62
C ASP A 67 16.26 9.15 9.58
N GLY A 68 15.70 9.46 8.40
CA GLY A 68 15.51 8.49 7.33
C GLY A 68 14.34 7.52 7.53
N TYR A 69 13.46 7.76 8.49
CA TYR A 69 12.35 6.87 8.90
C TYR A 69 11.60 6.21 7.73
N HIS A 70 11.11 6.98 6.76
CA HIS A 70 10.39 6.43 5.61
C HIS A 70 11.32 5.72 4.65
N THR A 71 12.46 6.35 4.33
CA THR A 71 13.40 5.81 3.34
C THR A 71 14.03 4.50 3.78
N ASP A 72 14.34 4.34 5.07
CA ASP A 72 14.94 3.13 5.60
C ASP A 72 13.91 2.00 5.71
N ASN A 73 12.66 2.32 6.07
CA ASN A 73 11.57 1.35 6.01
C ASN A 73 11.36 0.83 4.58
N ILE A 74 11.34 1.74 3.58
CA ILE A 74 11.21 1.34 2.16
C ILE A 74 12.39 0.46 1.73
N LYS A 75 13.63 0.80 2.10
CA LYS A 75 14.80 -0.03 1.77
C LYS A 75 14.68 -1.42 2.38
N GLN A 76 14.29 -1.53 3.65
CA GLN A 76 14.07 -2.81 4.33
C GLN A 76 12.98 -3.64 3.63
N MET A 77 11.89 -3.01 3.18
CA MET A 77 10.86 -3.68 2.38
C MET A 77 11.41 -4.19 1.04
N VAL A 78 12.20 -3.38 0.33
CA VAL A 78 12.84 -3.78 -0.94
C VAL A 78 13.77 -4.97 -0.73
N ASP A 79 14.60 -4.94 0.31
CA ASP A 79 15.53 -6.01 0.63
C ASP A 79 14.78 -7.30 0.99
N SER A 80 13.74 -7.20 1.84
CA SER A 80 12.88 -8.33 2.18
C SER A 80 12.24 -8.98 0.95
N ILE A 81 11.73 -8.17 0.00
CA ILE A 81 11.15 -8.69 -1.25
C ILE A 81 12.22 -9.41 -2.08
N LYS A 82 13.42 -8.84 -2.20
CA LYS A 82 14.52 -9.44 -2.98
C LYS A 82 15.01 -10.77 -2.38
N GLU A 83 14.89 -10.93 -1.07
CA GLU A 83 15.18 -12.16 -0.34
C GLU A 83 14.06 -13.21 -0.42
N GLY A 84 12.96 -12.91 -1.14
CA GLY A 84 11.81 -13.79 -1.30
C GLY A 84 10.72 -13.61 -0.25
N GLY A 85 10.81 -12.57 0.57
CA GLY A 85 9.77 -12.16 1.51
C GLY A 85 8.51 -11.64 0.81
N THR A 86 7.39 -11.71 1.52
CA THR A 86 6.09 -11.20 1.06
C THR A 86 5.60 -10.11 1.98
N LEU A 87 5.10 -9.01 1.41
CA LEU A 87 4.47 -7.95 2.17
C LEU A 87 2.94 -8.12 2.19
N PRO A 88 2.25 -7.57 3.20
CA PRO A 88 0.79 -7.46 3.17
C PRO A 88 0.29 -6.77 1.89
N PRO A 89 -0.86 -7.20 1.32
CA PRO A 89 -1.51 -6.47 0.23
C PRO A 89 -1.79 -5.01 0.60
N MET A 90 -1.76 -4.12 -0.39
CA MET A 90 -2.19 -2.73 -0.19
C MET A 90 -3.71 -2.65 -0.07
N ILE A 91 -4.21 -1.63 0.62
CA ILE A 91 -5.65 -1.45 0.86
C ILE A 91 -6.08 -0.21 0.13
N VAL A 92 -7.06 -0.36 -0.77
CA VAL A 92 -7.52 0.73 -1.63
C VAL A 92 -9.02 0.85 -1.61
N ASN A 93 -9.50 2.07 -1.82
CA ASN A 93 -10.91 2.37 -2.02
C ASN A 93 -11.40 1.87 -3.41
N LYS A 94 -12.68 2.12 -3.70
CA LYS A 94 -13.34 1.69 -4.96
C LYS A 94 -12.65 2.21 -6.22
N ASP A 95 -12.04 3.38 -6.12
CA ASP A 95 -11.36 4.11 -7.19
C ASP A 95 -9.84 3.87 -7.22
N LEU A 96 -9.34 2.89 -6.45
CA LEU A 96 -7.92 2.52 -6.29
C LEU A 96 -7.06 3.52 -5.51
N GLY A 97 -7.66 4.53 -4.88
CA GLY A 97 -6.94 5.41 -3.95
C GLY A 97 -6.52 4.65 -2.69
N LEU A 98 -5.27 4.79 -2.27
CA LEU A 98 -4.71 4.07 -1.12
C LEU A 98 -5.31 4.56 0.19
N TYR A 99 -5.86 3.62 0.95
CA TYR A 99 -6.04 3.77 2.40
C TYR A 99 -4.77 3.44 3.16
N ASP A 100 -4.05 2.38 2.73
CA ASP A 100 -2.81 1.93 3.37
C ASP A 100 -1.88 1.23 2.38
N GLY A 101 -0.57 1.38 2.61
CA GLY A 101 0.49 0.70 1.86
C GLY A 101 1.29 1.57 0.91
N GLN A 102 1.35 2.89 1.14
CA GLN A 102 2.12 3.80 0.29
C GLN A 102 3.62 3.46 0.24
N HIS A 103 4.25 3.14 1.37
CA HIS A 103 5.65 2.67 1.39
C HIS A 103 5.83 1.36 0.61
N ARG A 104 4.84 0.45 0.68
CA ARG A 104 4.85 -0.81 -0.09
C ARG A 104 4.78 -0.52 -1.59
N LEU A 105 3.94 0.43 -2.02
CA LEU A 105 3.88 0.86 -3.42
C LEU A 105 5.22 1.45 -3.88
N THR A 106 5.86 2.29 -3.06
CA THR A 106 7.20 2.80 -3.36
C THR A 106 8.20 1.66 -3.51
N ALA A 107 8.25 0.72 -2.56
CA ALA A 107 9.14 -0.44 -2.62
C ALA A 107 8.92 -1.28 -3.89
N TYR A 108 7.66 -1.59 -4.24
CA TYR A 108 7.35 -2.30 -5.47
C TYR A 108 7.76 -1.53 -6.72
N SER A 109 7.63 -0.19 -6.75
CA SER A 109 8.03 0.63 -7.90
C SER A 109 9.53 0.56 -8.18
N MET A 110 10.34 0.33 -7.14
CA MET A 110 11.80 0.21 -7.22
C MET A 110 12.28 -1.16 -7.73
N ILE A 111 11.39 -2.15 -7.91
CA ILE A 111 11.73 -3.51 -8.37
C ILE A 111 11.08 -3.76 -9.74
N PRO A 112 11.79 -3.55 -10.86
CA PRO A 112 11.22 -3.60 -12.20
C PRO A 112 10.61 -4.95 -12.58
N GLU A 113 11.09 -6.03 -11.99
CA GLU A 113 10.66 -7.41 -12.23
C GLU A 113 9.24 -7.67 -11.73
N ILE A 114 8.81 -6.95 -10.68
CA ILE A 114 7.44 -7.05 -10.16
C ILE A 114 6.54 -6.22 -11.05
N LYS A 115 5.64 -6.87 -11.79
CA LYS A 115 4.66 -6.19 -12.64
C LYS A 115 3.28 -6.09 -11.99
N GLU A 116 2.95 -7.09 -11.19
CA GLU A 116 1.64 -7.23 -10.57
C GLU A 116 1.77 -7.34 -9.05
N VAL A 117 0.76 -6.81 -8.35
CA VAL A 117 0.70 -6.74 -6.89
C VAL A 117 -0.70 -7.08 -6.41
N GLN A 118 -0.79 -7.64 -5.20
CA GLN A 118 -2.07 -7.92 -4.57
C GLN A 118 -2.59 -6.68 -3.83
N ILE A 119 -3.89 -6.45 -3.93
CA ILE A 119 -4.60 -5.38 -3.23
C ILE A 119 -5.90 -5.91 -2.63
N TYR A 120 -6.29 -5.36 -1.49
CA TYR A 120 -7.67 -5.36 -1.02
C TYR A 120 -8.38 -4.16 -1.62
N LYS A 121 -9.22 -4.41 -2.64
CA LYS A 121 -10.02 -3.39 -3.30
C LYS A 121 -11.41 -3.31 -2.68
N GLU A 122 -11.80 -2.13 -2.25
CA GLU A 122 -13.15 -1.87 -1.74
C GLU A 122 -14.22 -2.01 -2.83
N LEU A 123 -15.43 -2.44 -2.44
CA LEU A 123 -16.62 -2.62 -3.28
C LEU A 123 -17.62 -1.48 -3.11
#